data_AF-A0A1Y4MZA6-F1
#
_entry.id   AF-A0A1Y4MZA6-F1
#
_cell.length_a   1.000
_cell.length_b   1.000
_cell.length_c   1.000
_cell.angle_alpha   90.00
_cell.angle_beta   90.00
_cell.angle_gamma   90.00
#
_symmetry.space_group_name_H-M   'P 1'
#
loop_
_entity.id
_entity.type
_entity.pdbx_description
1 polymer ?
#
loop_
_entity_poly.entity_id
_entity_poly.type
_entity_poly.pdbx_seq_one_letter_code
_entity_poly.pdbx_strand_id
1 'polypeptide(L)'
;MLDAGIRVSVKATVLNLYYLELEKIKEIANTFDIPFRTGFEIFPSIDNDSSVQQYAVSQRDSLKYEFEEFDKHPRTFGEESDVEIVNLLEERPLFRCKLGRASCAIDFEGNMCPCMSFRHAGKPLTLENFDDIWNSFSQYPKMKASENYRCLRCEAYDFCDICPAMMQFVHDDLEYVDEHFCKSAKARYDHYINQIKFSEIVSKHNL
;
A
#
# COMPACT_ATOMS: atom_id res chain seq x y z
N MET A 1 28.93 6.96 -3.52
CA MET A 1 28.29 5.68 -3.17
C MET A 1 28.54 4.63 -4.24
N LEU A 2 28.19 4.92 -5.49
CA LEU A 2 28.46 4.04 -6.64
C LEU A 2 29.95 3.74 -6.83
N ASP A 3 30.80 4.76 -6.81
CA ASP A 3 32.27 4.58 -6.90
C ASP A 3 32.86 3.71 -5.78
N ALA A 4 32.14 3.58 -4.66
CA ALA A 4 32.51 2.74 -3.53
C ALA A 4 31.89 1.33 -3.61
N GLY A 5 31.25 0.96 -4.72
CA GLY A 5 30.60 -0.34 -4.92
C GLY A 5 29.31 -0.54 -4.13
N ILE A 6 28.69 0.53 -3.63
CA ILE A 6 27.46 0.46 -2.83
C ILE A 6 26.25 0.38 -3.79
N ARG A 7 25.40 -0.63 -3.59
CA ARG A 7 24.11 -0.73 -4.29
C ARG A 7 23.17 0.37 -3.79
N VAL A 8 22.67 1.17 -4.72
CA VAL A 8 21.75 2.28 -4.42
C VAL A 8 20.53 2.23 -5.33
N SER A 9 19.46 2.90 -4.92
CA SER A 9 18.26 3.14 -5.72
C SER A 9 17.74 4.54 -5.43
N VAL A 10 17.03 5.12 -6.40
CA VAL A 10 16.31 6.37 -6.20
C VAL A 10 14.88 6.03 -5.81
N LYS A 11 14.47 6.46 -4.62
CA LYS A 11 13.07 6.40 -4.17
C LYS A 11 12.55 7.80 -3.93
N ALA A 12 11.42 8.15 -4.55
CA ALA A 12 10.78 9.44 -4.35
C ALA A 12 9.30 9.26 -3.98
N THR A 13 8.85 9.93 -2.91
CA THR A 13 7.42 10.21 -2.73
C THR A 13 7.13 11.45 -3.57
N VAL A 14 6.26 11.33 -4.57
CA VAL A 14 5.97 12.43 -5.50
C VAL A 14 4.84 13.27 -4.95
N LEU A 15 5.07 14.58 -4.88
CA LEU A 15 4.07 15.57 -4.46
C LEU A 15 3.51 16.29 -5.67
N ASN A 16 2.32 16.86 -5.53
CA ASN A 16 1.69 17.68 -6.58
C ASN A 16 2.54 18.89 -6.99
N LEU A 17 3.38 19.40 -6.09
CA LEU A 17 4.29 20.53 -6.32
C LEU A 17 5.29 20.28 -7.45
N TYR A 18 5.72 19.03 -7.62
CA TYR A 18 6.77 18.63 -8.55
C TYR A 18 6.41 17.39 -9.37
N TYR A 19 5.12 17.06 -9.47
CA TYR A 19 4.64 15.93 -10.28
C TYR A 19 5.09 16.03 -11.74
N LEU A 20 5.09 17.24 -12.30
CA LEU A 20 5.54 17.50 -13.67
C LEU A 20 7.05 17.27 -13.88
N GLU A 21 7.81 17.08 -12.80
CA GLU A 21 9.26 16.82 -12.83
C GLU A 21 9.58 15.34 -12.62
N LEU A 22 8.58 14.47 -12.49
CA LEU A 22 8.75 13.04 -12.23
C LEU A 22 9.69 12.35 -13.24
N GLU A 23 9.53 12.62 -14.54
CA GLU A 23 10.40 12.05 -15.56
C GLU A 23 11.86 12.51 -15.40
N LYS A 24 12.10 13.76 -14.99
CA LYS A 24 13.47 14.24 -14.70
C LYS A 24 14.07 13.54 -13.48
N ILE A 25 13.26 13.28 -12.44
CA ILE A 25 13.70 12.52 -11.26
C ILE A 25 14.08 11.08 -11.68
N LYS A 26 13.28 10.47 -12.57
CA LYS A 26 13.54 9.15 -13.13
C LYS A 26 14.81 9.12 -14.00
N GLU A 27 15.06 10.17 -14.79
CA GLU A 27 16.28 10.31 -15.58
C GLU A 27 17.56 10.29 -14.75
N ILE A 28 17.53 10.81 -13.50
CA ILE A 28 18.67 10.69 -12.58
C ILE A 28 19.00 9.22 -12.35
N ALA A 29 18.00 8.39 -12.04
CA ALA A 29 18.19 6.97 -11.81
C ALA A 29 18.71 6.24 -13.06
N ASN A 30 18.14 6.56 -14.23
CA ASN A 30 18.56 5.98 -15.51
C ASN A 30 20.01 6.35 -15.87
N THR A 31 20.44 7.59 -15.59
CA THR A 31 21.82 8.05 -15.85
C THR A 31 22.85 7.22 -15.10
N PHE A 32 22.50 6.75 -13.92
CA PHE A 32 23.37 5.92 -13.08
C PHE A 32 23.11 4.41 -13.22
N ASP A 33 22.18 4.00 -14.10
CA ASP A 33 21.74 2.61 -14.26
C ASP A 33 21.30 1.98 -12.92
N ILE A 34 20.52 2.73 -12.13
CA ILE A 34 20.01 2.29 -10.82
C ILE A 34 18.50 2.24 -10.78
N PRO A 35 17.90 1.39 -9.92
CA PRO A 35 16.45 1.29 -9.84
C PRO A 35 15.79 2.58 -9.38
N PHE A 36 14.68 2.95 -10.05
CA PHE A 36 13.75 3.98 -9.61
C PHE A 36 12.49 3.35 -8.99
N ARG A 37 12.02 3.94 -7.89
CA ARG A 37 10.75 3.62 -7.25
C ARG A 37 10.04 4.90 -6.84
N THR A 38 8.74 4.98 -7.10
CA THR A 38 7.92 6.12 -6.71
C THR A 38 6.65 5.68 -5.99
N GLY A 39 6.08 6.58 -5.21
CA GLY A 39 4.76 6.45 -4.60
C GLY A 39 4.06 7.80 -4.55
N PHE A 40 2.73 7.77 -4.63
CA PHE A 40 1.88 8.97 -4.67
C PHE A 40 0.97 9.12 -3.45
N GLU A 41 0.75 8.03 -2.72
CA GLU A 41 -0.14 8.01 -1.57
C GLU A 41 0.47 8.75 -0.38
N ILE A 42 -0.29 9.69 0.19
CA ILE A 42 0.08 10.43 1.39
C ILE A 42 -0.99 10.19 2.44
N PHE A 43 -0.60 9.53 3.51
CA PHE A 43 -1.45 9.31 4.67
C PHE A 43 -1.34 10.48 5.66
N PRO A 44 -2.31 10.64 6.57
CA PRO A 44 -2.16 11.53 7.72
C PRO A 44 -0.88 11.21 8.52
N SER A 45 -0.39 12.20 9.26
CA SER A 45 0.74 12.01 10.17
C SER A 45 0.38 11.03 11.31
N ILE A 46 1.38 10.63 12.10
CA ILE A 46 1.16 9.81 13.30
C ILE A 46 0.32 10.50 14.39
N ASP A 47 0.11 11.80 14.27
CA ASP A 47 -0.77 12.60 15.14
C ASP A 47 -2.17 12.78 14.51
N ASN A 48 -2.46 12.02 13.45
CA ASN A 48 -3.67 12.10 12.63
C ASN A 48 -3.88 13.48 11.98
N ASP A 49 -2.78 14.19 11.70
CA ASP A 49 -2.82 15.45 10.96
C ASP A 49 -2.84 15.17 9.45
N SER A 50 -3.95 15.54 8.81
CA SER A 50 -4.16 15.42 7.37
C SER A 50 -3.66 16.62 6.56
N SER A 51 -3.08 17.64 7.20
CA SER A 51 -2.61 18.87 6.53
C SER A 51 -1.63 18.58 5.38
N VAL A 52 -0.81 17.53 5.49
CA VAL A 52 0.16 17.13 4.46
C VAL A 52 -0.48 16.49 3.23
N GLN A 53 -1.71 16.00 3.34
CA GLN A 53 -2.41 15.35 2.21
C GLN A 53 -2.77 16.35 1.11
N GLN A 54 -2.78 17.66 1.40
CA GLN A 54 -2.95 18.70 0.38
C GLN A 54 -1.84 18.67 -0.70
N TYR A 55 -0.70 18.02 -0.41
CA TYR A 55 0.41 17.85 -1.34
C TYR A 55 0.34 16.55 -2.14
N ALA A 56 -0.67 15.71 -1.91
CA ALA A 56 -0.84 14.47 -2.65
C ALA A 56 -1.12 14.76 -4.13
N VAL A 57 -0.56 13.91 -4.99
CA VAL A 57 -0.90 13.92 -6.41
C VAL A 57 -2.35 13.45 -6.55
N SER A 58 -3.08 14.02 -7.51
CA SER A 58 -4.46 13.62 -7.75
C SER A 58 -4.54 12.12 -8.05
N GLN A 59 -5.65 11.49 -7.66
CA GLN A 59 -5.84 10.05 -7.91
C GLN A 59 -5.82 9.74 -9.41
N ARG A 60 -6.42 10.62 -10.23
CA ARG A 60 -6.33 10.57 -11.70
C ARG A 60 -4.89 10.51 -12.19
N ASP A 61 -4.05 11.47 -11.80
CA ASP A 61 -2.70 11.60 -12.33
C ASP A 61 -1.77 10.49 -11.81
N SER A 62 -2.00 10.04 -10.57
CA SER A 62 -1.31 8.89 -9.98
C SER A 62 -1.61 7.59 -10.73
N LEU A 63 -2.90 7.31 -11.00
CA LEU A 63 -3.33 6.13 -11.75
C LEU A 63 -2.90 6.20 -13.21
N LYS A 64 -2.93 7.39 -13.84
CA LYS A 64 -2.40 7.57 -15.18
C LYS A 64 -0.95 7.13 -15.29
N TYR A 65 -0.10 7.61 -14.38
CA TYR A 65 1.29 7.21 -14.32
C TYR A 65 1.43 5.71 -14.04
N GLU A 66 0.65 5.17 -13.09
CA GLU A 66 0.65 3.75 -12.76
C GLU A 66 0.41 2.89 -14.01
N PHE A 67 -0.66 3.19 -14.75
CA PHE A 67 -1.06 2.46 -15.94
C PHE A 67 -0.02 2.59 -17.06
N GLU A 68 0.47 3.80 -17.34
CA GLU A 68 1.50 4.02 -18.36
C GLU A 68 2.81 3.27 -18.06
N GLU A 69 3.18 3.13 -16.78
CA GLU A 69 4.40 2.41 -16.38
C GLU A 69 4.22 0.89 -16.42
N PHE A 70 3.08 0.37 -15.98
CA PHE A 70 2.81 -1.07 -16.03
C PHE A 70 2.41 -1.54 -17.43
N ASP A 71 1.88 -0.71 -18.31
CA ASP A 71 1.67 -1.10 -19.71
C ASP A 71 3.02 -1.32 -20.43
N LYS A 72 4.06 -0.56 -20.05
CA LYS A 72 5.44 -0.76 -20.54
C LYS A 72 6.14 -1.96 -19.90
N HIS A 73 5.77 -2.27 -18.67
CA HIS A 73 6.34 -3.35 -17.86
C HIS A 73 5.20 -4.12 -17.18
N PRO A 74 4.43 -4.93 -17.95
CA PRO A 74 3.27 -5.63 -17.42
C PRO A 74 3.72 -6.39 -16.18
N ARG A 75 3.04 -6.16 -15.05
CA ARG A 75 3.19 -7.07 -13.92
C ARG A 75 2.82 -8.42 -14.50
N THR A 76 3.76 -9.36 -14.47
CA THR A 76 3.45 -10.76 -14.71
C THR A 76 2.51 -11.18 -13.59
N PHE A 77 1.21 -10.99 -13.79
CA PHE A 77 0.16 -11.63 -13.01
C PHE A 77 0.20 -13.09 -13.40
N GLY A 78 1.16 -13.81 -12.80
CA GLY A 78 1.36 -15.25 -12.82
C GLY A 78 0.90 -16.01 -14.07
N GLU A 79 1.82 -16.29 -14.98
CA GLU A 79 1.87 -17.62 -15.61
C GLU A 79 2.39 -18.69 -14.61
N GLU A 80 2.63 -18.31 -13.35
CA GLU A 80 3.18 -19.16 -12.30
C GLU A 80 2.08 -19.81 -11.45
N SER A 81 2.21 -21.14 -11.30
CA SER A 81 1.33 -22.13 -10.70
C SER A 81 1.01 -21.99 -9.21
N ASP A 82 1.45 -20.91 -8.55
CA ASP A 82 1.55 -20.84 -7.07
C ASP A 82 0.67 -19.74 -6.46
N VAL A 83 -0.29 -19.19 -7.21
CA VAL A 83 -1.26 -18.24 -6.65
C VAL A 83 -2.37 -19.00 -5.92
N GLU A 84 -2.29 -19.03 -4.59
CA GLU A 84 -3.37 -19.58 -3.75
C GLU A 84 -4.59 -18.64 -3.80
N ILE A 85 -5.65 -19.09 -4.50
CA ILE A 85 -6.92 -18.38 -4.55
C ILE A 85 -7.63 -18.59 -3.21
N VAL A 86 -7.67 -17.54 -2.40
CA VAL A 86 -8.35 -17.54 -1.10
C VAL A 86 -9.85 -17.30 -1.28
N ASN A 87 -10.69 -18.18 -0.75
CA ASN A 87 -12.13 -17.94 -0.65
C ASN A 87 -12.41 -16.86 0.41
N LEU A 88 -12.54 -15.60 -0.01
CA LEU A 88 -12.70 -14.46 0.89
C LEU A 88 -13.95 -14.53 1.77
N LEU A 89 -15.03 -15.16 1.31
CA LEU A 89 -16.27 -15.28 2.09
C LEU A 89 -16.18 -16.32 3.20
N GLU A 90 -15.35 -17.34 3.04
CA GLU A 90 -15.12 -18.41 4.00
C GLU A 90 -14.03 -18.02 5.01
N GLU A 91 -12.87 -17.61 4.50
CA GLU A 91 -11.72 -17.28 5.36
C GLU A 91 -11.89 -15.93 6.06
N ARG A 92 -12.53 -14.96 5.39
CA ARG A 92 -12.77 -13.58 5.85
C ARG A 92 -11.52 -12.90 6.44
N PRO A 93 -10.33 -12.97 5.80
CA PRO A 93 -9.13 -12.39 6.38
C PRO A 93 -9.28 -10.87 6.51
N LEU A 94 -9.19 -10.32 7.73
CA LEU A 94 -9.20 -8.87 7.94
C LEU A 94 -7.92 -8.24 7.41
N PHE A 95 -6.78 -8.80 7.81
CA PHE A 95 -5.47 -8.41 7.30
C PHE A 95 -5.04 -9.35 6.17
N ARG A 96 -4.95 -8.81 4.96
CA ARG A 96 -4.51 -9.54 3.76
C ARG A 96 -3.01 -9.40 3.47
N CYS A 97 -2.29 -8.65 4.31
CA CYS A 97 -0.85 -8.43 4.20
C CYS A 97 -0.05 -9.36 5.13
N LYS A 98 1.27 -9.16 5.21
CA LYS A 98 2.18 -9.98 6.04
C LYS A 98 2.31 -9.51 7.50
N LEU A 99 1.35 -8.70 7.98
CA LEU A 99 1.33 -8.17 9.36
C LEU A 99 1.48 -9.31 10.37
N GLY A 100 2.46 -9.20 11.28
CA GLY A 100 2.71 -10.23 12.30
C GLY A 100 3.16 -11.59 11.76
N ARG A 101 3.63 -11.67 10.50
CA ARG A 101 4.15 -12.90 9.88
C ARG A 101 5.60 -12.77 9.41
N ALA A 102 5.98 -11.65 8.81
CA ALA A 102 7.24 -11.54 8.06
C ALA A 102 8.19 -10.43 8.53
N SER A 103 7.68 -9.40 9.21
CA SER A 103 8.47 -8.26 9.66
C SER A 103 7.84 -7.58 10.87
N CYS A 104 8.67 -6.90 11.66
CA CYS A 104 8.27 -5.91 12.65
C CYS A 104 8.98 -4.57 12.35
N ALA A 105 8.50 -3.50 12.97
CA ALA A 105 9.22 -2.23 13.06
C ALA A 105 9.66 -2.00 14.51
N ILE A 106 10.74 -1.25 14.73
CA ILE A 106 11.10 -0.74 16.05
C ILE A 106 11.02 0.78 15.95
N ASP A 107 10.19 1.40 16.79
CA ASP A 107 10.05 2.85 16.82
C ASP A 107 11.18 3.54 17.61
N PHE A 108 11.16 4.87 17.67
CA PHE A 108 12.21 5.65 18.31
C PHE A 108 12.20 5.53 19.85
N GLU A 109 11.10 5.06 20.44
CA GLU A 109 10.98 4.81 21.89
C GLU A 109 11.43 3.40 22.26
N GLY A 110 11.83 2.59 21.27
CA GLY A 110 12.24 1.21 21.47
C GLY A 110 11.05 0.25 21.57
N ASN A 111 9.85 0.63 21.12
CA ASN A 111 8.75 -0.32 21.01
C ASN A 111 8.89 -1.13 19.73
N MET A 112 8.73 -2.44 19.84
CA MET A 112 8.54 -3.31 18.69
C MET A 112 7.06 -3.25 18.27
N CYS A 113 6.81 -2.86 17.01
CA CYS A 113 5.50 -2.71 16.40
C CYS A 113 5.26 -3.80 15.34
N PRO A 114 4.01 -4.23 15.12
CA PRO A 114 3.72 -5.28 14.14
C PRO A 114 3.89 -4.80 12.69
N CYS A 115 3.71 -3.51 12.41
CA CYS A 115 4.14 -2.87 11.16
C CYS A 115 4.28 -1.36 11.33
N MET A 116 4.73 -0.67 10.27
CA MET A 116 4.90 0.79 10.24
C MET A 116 3.61 1.59 10.41
N SER A 117 2.46 1.01 10.02
CA SER A 117 1.14 1.66 10.08
C SER A 117 0.36 1.34 11.37
N PHE A 118 0.78 0.33 12.12
CA PHE A 118 0.08 -0.15 13.32
C PHE A 118 0.93 0.06 14.57
N ARG A 119 1.49 1.27 14.71
CA ARG A 119 2.45 1.58 15.78
C ARG A 119 1.83 1.60 17.18
N HIS A 120 0.55 1.93 17.28
CA HIS A 120 -0.19 1.95 18.54
C HIS A 120 -0.33 0.57 19.20
N ALA A 121 -0.09 -0.52 18.45
CA ALA A 121 0.04 -1.88 18.99
C ALA A 121 1.46 -2.23 19.44
N GLY A 122 2.38 -1.25 19.43
CA GLY A 122 3.77 -1.42 19.83
C GLY A 122 3.91 -1.80 21.31
N LYS A 123 4.92 -2.61 21.61
CA LYS A 123 5.27 -3.01 22.99
C LYS A 123 6.74 -2.71 23.27
N PRO A 124 7.11 -2.25 24.47
CA PRO A 124 8.50 -1.97 24.82
C PRO A 124 9.39 -3.19 24.63
N LEU A 125 10.41 -3.06 23.78
CA LEU A 125 11.36 -4.13 23.50
C LEU A 125 12.48 -4.11 24.55
N THR A 126 12.79 -5.28 25.08
CA THR A 126 13.98 -5.54 25.89
C THR A 126 14.78 -6.68 25.26
N LEU A 127 15.97 -6.96 25.81
CA LEU A 127 16.79 -8.09 25.36
C LEU A 127 16.14 -9.46 25.63
N GLU A 128 15.13 -9.52 26.51
CA GLU A 128 14.56 -10.77 27.00
C GLU A 128 13.17 -11.09 26.44
N ASN A 129 12.49 -10.13 25.79
CA ASN A 129 11.07 -10.26 25.45
C ASN A 129 10.76 -10.22 23.95
N PHE A 130 11.78 -10.30 23.08
CA PHE A 130 11.58 -10.26 21.62
C PHE A 130 10.58 -11.33 21.14
N ASP A 131 10.82 -12.60 21.53
CA ASP A 131 9.99 -13.71 21.09
C ASP A 131 8.55 -13.59 21.59
N ASP A 132 8.36 -13.12 22.82
CA ASP A 132 7.03 -12.90 23.40
C ASP A 132 6.25 -11.83 22.63
N ILE A 133 6.90 -10.69 22.33
CA ILE A 133 6.26 -9.63 21.55
C ILE A 133 5.95 -10.12 20.13
N TRP A 134 6.92 -10.76 19.47
CA TRP A 134 6.76 -11.29 18.12
C TRP A 134 5.61 -12.29 18.03
N ASN A 135 5.57 -13.27 18.93
CA ASN A 135 4.51 -14.27 18.99
C ASN A 135 3.14 -13.65 19.26
N SER A 136 3.10 -12.55 20.04
CA SER A 136 1.85 -11.82 20.29
C SER A 136 1.27 -11.18 19.02
N PHE A 137 2.07 -10.92 17.99
CA PHE A 137 1.58 -10.38 16.71
C PHE A 137 0.96 -11.45 15.80
N SER A 138 1.17 -12.74 16.10
CA SER A 138 0.57 -13.86 15.34
C SER A 138 -0.97 -13.89 15.40
N GLN A 139 -1.57 -13.08 16.27
CA GLN A 139 -3.03 -12.90 16.34
C GLN A 139 -3.59 -12.11 15.16
N TYR A 140 -2.90 -11.09 14.63
CA TYR A 140 -3.43 -10.24 13.56
C TYR A 140 -3.71 -11.01 12.26
N PRO A 141 -2.82 -11.90 11.80
CA PRO A 141 -3.09 -12.89 10.77
C PRO A 141 -4.37 -13.71 10.88
N LYS A 142 -4.86 -13.91 12.10
CA LYS A 142 -6.00 -14.79 12.43
C LYS A 142 -7.30 -13.99 12.59
N MET A 143 -7.23 -12.65 12.58
CA MET A 143 -8.40 -11.80 12.69
C MET A 143 -9.27 -11.94 11.45
N LYS A 144 -10.57 -12.13 11.69
CA LYS A 144 -11.58 -12.23 10.64
C LYS A 144 -12.38 -10.94 10.57
N ALA A 145 -12.58 -10.44 9.36
CA ALA A 145 -13.51 -9.35 9.09
C ALA A 145 -14.94 -9.83 9.33
N SER A 146 -15.84 -8.91 9.69
CA SER A 146 -17.26 -9.17 9.88
C SER A 146 -17.89 -9.76 8.62
N GLU A 147 -18.92 -10.59 8.76
CA GLU A 147 -19.60 -11.22 7.62
C GLU A 147 -20.23 -10.21 6.63
N ASN A 148 -20.55 -9.03 7.16
CA ASN A 148 -21.11 -7.89 6.44
C ASN A 148 -20.04 -6.95 5.86
N TYR A 149 -18.74 -7.24 6.05
CA TYR A 149 -17.66 -6.42 5.48
C TYR A 149 -17.73 -6.46 3.95
N ARG A 150 -18.17 -5.34 3.35
CA ARG A 150 -18.53 -5.29 1.92
C ARG A 150 -17.37 -5.62 0.98
N CYS A 151 -16.12 -5.39 1.41
CA CYS A 151 -14.93 -5.67 0.62
C CYS A 151 -14.76 -7.18 0.32
N LEU A 152 -15.29 -8.07 1.17
CA LEU A 152 -15.25 -9.52 0.94
C LEU A 152 -15.99 -9.97 -0.33
N ARG A 153 -16.87 -9.11 -0.87
CA ARG A 153 -17.66 -9.35 -2.09
C ARG A 153 -17.22 -8.45 -3.27
N CYS A 154 -16.14 -7.69 -3.11
CA CYS A 154 -15.68 -6.74 -4.12
C CYS A 154 -14.72 -7.44 -5.11
N GLU A 155 -15.07 -7.45 -6.40
CA GLU A 155 -14.22 -8.01 -7.46
C GLU A 155 -12.86 -7.30 -7.59
N ALA A 156 -12.82 -6.02 -7.22
CA ALA A 156 -11.61 -5.20 -7.29
C ALA A 156 -10.73 -5.33 -6.04
N TYR A 157 -11.08 -6.17 -5.06
CA TYR A 157 -10.39 -6.16 -3.75
C TYR A 157 -8.90 -6.55 -3.86
N ASP A 158 -8.53 -7.36 -4.84
CA ASP A 158 -7.13 -7.75 -5.10
C ASP A 158 -6.27 -6.60 -5.65
N PHE A 159 -6.91 -5.53 -6.12
CA PHE A 159 -6.25 -4.31 -6.59
C PHE A 159 -6.30 -3.17 -5.56
N CYS A 160 -6.80 -3.45 -4.35
CA CYS A 160 -7.01 -2.47 -3.31
C CYS A 160 -5.83 -2.40 -2.35
N ASP A 161 -5.37 -1.18 -2.04
CA ASP A 161 -4.27 -0.93 -1.10
C ASP A 161 -4.77 -0.56 0.31
N ILE A 162 -6.06 -0.72 0.59
CA ILE A 162 -6.63 -0.35 1.90
C ILE A 162 -5.93 -1.12 3.04
N CYS A 163 -5.49 -0.38 4.06
CA CYS A 163 -4.79 -0.93 5.21
C CYS A 163 -5.71 -0.88 6.44
N PRO A 164 -6.16 -2.02 6.99
CA PRO A 164 -7.03 -2.02 8.18
C PRO A 164 -6.39 -1.29 9.37
N ALA A 165 -5.07 -1.43 9.56
CA ALA A 165 -4.36 -0.72 10.63
C ALA A 165 -4.43 0.81 10.48
N MET A 166 -4.49 1.30 9.25
CA MET A 166 -4.64 2.72 8.97
C MET A 166 -6.07 3.19 9.10
N MET A 167 -7.04 2.35 8.75
CA MET A 167 -8.45 2.60 9.01
C MET A 167 -8.74 2.68 10.52
N GLN A 168 -8.15 1.78 11.32
CA GLN A 168 -8.20 1.87 12.78
C GLN A 168 -7.57 3.16 13.31
N PHE A 169 -6.44 3.59 12.74
CA PHE A 169 -5.77 4.79 13.19
C PHE A 169 -6.54 6.08 12.87
N VAL A 170 -7.10 6.19 11.66
CA VAL A 170 -7.77 7.41 11.19
C VAL A 170 -9.23 7.48 11.63
N HIS A 171 -9.92 6.34 11.64
CA HIS A 171 -11.38 6.26 11.81
C HIS A 171 -11.82 5.48 13.05
N ASP A 172 -10.88 4.97 13.86
CA ASP A 172 -11.17 4.10 15.01
C ASP A 172 -11.95 2.83 14.64
N ASP A 173 -11.81 2.36 13.39
CA ASP A 173 -12.51 1.19 12.87
C ASP A 173 -11.63 0.45 11.84
N LEU A 174 -11.21 -0.77 12.18
CA LEU A 174 -10.42 -1.66 11.30
C LEU A 174 -11.14 -2.00 9.99
N GLU A 175 -12.48 -1.99 9.99
CA GLU A 175 -13.33 -2.33 8.86
C GLU A 175 -13.91 -1.09 8.17
N TYR A 176 -13.42 0.11 8.50
CA TYR A 176 -13.81 1.31 7.77
C TYR A 176 -13.44 1.15 6.29
N VAL A 177 -14.37 1.51 5.40
CA VAL A 177 -14.16 1.43 3.96
C VAL A 177 -14.08 2.83 3.39
N ASP A 178 -12.86 3.27 3.12
CA ASP A 178 -12.60 4.56 2.49
C ASP A 178 -12.86 4.50 0.97
N GLU A 179 -13.68 5.44 0.49
CA GLU A 179 -14.04 5.55 -0.93
C GLU A 179 -12.84 5.90 -1.82
N HIS A 180 -11.79 6.54 -1.28
CA HIS A 180 -10.54 6.77 -1.99
C HIS A 180 -9.93 5.45 -2.47
N PHE A 181 -9.81 4.45 -1.59
CA PHE A 181 -9.28 3.13 -1.98
C PHE A 181 -10.24 2.36 -2.89
N CYS A 182 -11.55 2.55 -2.72
CA CYS A 182 -12.53 1.92 -3.61
C CYS A 182 -12.43 2.43 -5.06
N LYS A 183 -12.25 3.74 -5.25
CA LYS A 183 -12.07 4.33 -6.60
C LYS A 183 -10.81 3.82 -7.28
N SER A 184 -9.67 3.84 -6.59
CA SER A 184 -8.40 3.35 -7.15
C SER A 184 -8.44 1.86 -7.46
N ALA A 185 -8.96 1.04 -6.55
CA ALA A 185 -9.09 -0.40 -6.77
C ALA A 185 -9.97 -0.73 -7.98
N LYS A 186 -11.14 -0.09 -8.09
CA LYS A 186 -12.06 -0.31 -9.23
C LYS A 186 -11.47 0.22 -10.54
N ALA A 187 -10.75 1.34 -10.51
CA ALA A 187 -10.05 1.86 -11.68
C ALA A 187 -8.96 0.89 -12.17
N ARG A 188 -8.17 0.31 -11.26
CA ARG A 188 -7.19 -0.74 -11.58
C ARG A 188 -7.85 -1.98 -12.14
N TYR A 189 -8.94 -2.46 -11.53
CA TYR A 189 -9.69 -3.61 -12.04
C TYR A 189 -10.20 -3.35 -13.46
N ASP A 190 -10.78 -2.17 -13.71
CA ASP A 190 -11.26 -1.80 -15.04
C ASP A 190 -10.14 -1.70 -16.08
N HIS A 191 -8.96 -1.20 -15.70
CA HIS A 191 -7.80 -1.12 -16.60
C HIS A 191 -7.19 -2.50 -16.87
N TYR A 192 -6.84 -3.26 -15.83
CA TYR A 192 -6.08 -4.49 -15.97
C TYR A 192 -6.94 -5.71 -16.35
N ILE A 193 -8.20 -5.79 -15.90
CA ILE A 193 -9.08 -6.93 -16.16
C ILE A 193 -10.05 -6.63 -17.29
N ASN A 194 -10.78 -5.52 -17.20
CA ASN A 194 -11.80 -5.17 -18.21
C ASN A 194 -11.22 -4.45 -19.44
N GLN A 195 -9.93 -4.07 -19.42
CA GLN A 195 -9.24 -3.38 -20.51
C GLN A 195 -9.95 -2.10 -20.99
N ILE A 196 -10.55 -1.38 -20.04
CA ILE A 196 -11.26 -0.11 -20.31
C ILE A 196 -10.24 1.01 -20.50
N LYS A 197 -10.51 1.91 -21.44
CA LYS A 197 -9.65 3.08 -21.69
C LYS A 197 -9.64 4.04 -20.50
N PHE A 198 -8.47 4.61 -20.20
CA PHE A 198 -8.29 5.55 -19.09
C PHE A 198 -9.31 6.71 -19.08
N SER A 199 -9.64 7.31 -20.23
CA SER A 199 -10.63 8.41 -20.32
C SER A 199 -12.04 7.99 -19.84
N GLU A 200 -12.41 6.74 -20.07
CA GLU A 200 -13.70 6.20 -19.63
C GLU A 200 -13.65 5.86 -18.13
N ILE A 201 -12.52 5.33 -17.65
CA ILE A 201 -12.28 5.06 -16.21
C ILE A 201 -12.39 6.34 -15.38
N VAL A 202 -11.76 7.43 -15.81
CA VAL A 202 -11.82 8.74 -15.13
C VAL A 202 -13.27 9.21 -14.98
N SER A 203 -14.05 9.09 -16.06
CA SER A 203 -15.47 9.47 -16.06
C SER A 203 -16.31 8.56 -15.16
N LYS A 204 -16.04 7.24 -15.18
CA LYS A 204 -16.80 6.23 -14.44
C LYS A 204 -16.61 6.32 -12.92
N HIS A 205 -15.39 6.57 -12.46
CA HIS A 205 -15.07 6.58 -11.02
C HIS A 205 -14.94 7.97 -10.41
N ASN A 206 -15.19 9.02 -11.21
CA ASN A 206 -15.08 10.42 -10.79
C ASN A 206 -13.70 10.71 -10.17
N LEU A 207 -12.66 10.47 -10.98
CA LEU A 207 -11.23 10.63 -10.65
C LEU A 207 -10.71 12.04 -10.96
#